data_AF-A0A7V6SXQ1-F1
#
_entry.id   AF-A0A7V6SXQ1-F1
#
_cell.length_a   1.000
_cell.length_b   1.000
_cell.length_c   1.000
_cell.angle_alpha   90.00
_cell.angle_beta   90.00
_cell.angle_gamma   90.00
#
_symmetry.space_group_name_H-M   'P 1'
#
loop_
_entity.id
_entity.type
_entity.pdbx_description
1 polymer ?
#
loop_
_entity_poly.entity_id
_entity_poly.type
_entity_poly.pdbx_seq_one_letter_code
_entity_poly.pdbx_strand_id
1 'polypeptide(L)' 'MIYPSIDKLLTIVDSKYTLVTVASARSRQITETGHVQINENESRAVTPLGKALEEISENLIHVKY' A
#
# COMPACT_ATOMS: atom_id res chain seq x y z
N MET A 1 11.30 -12.53 5.00
CA MET A 1 9.86 -12.84 4.88
C MET A 1 9.19 -11.65 4.20
N ILE A 2 8.36 -11.88 3.19
CA ILE A 2 7.70 -10.80 2.45
C ILE A 2 6.61 -10.20 3.35
N TYR A 3 6.69 -8.90 3.59
CA TYR A 3 5.72 -8.14 4.38
C TYR A 3 5.23 -6.96 3.52
N PRO A 4 3.93 -6.62 3.57
CA PRO A 4 2.83 -7.36 4.22
C PRO A 4 2.48 -8.69 3.53
N SER A 5 1.71 -9.56 4.21
CA SER A 5 1.24 -10.82 3.62
C SER A 5 0.12 -10.58 2.61
N ILE A 6 0.09 -11.38 1.53
CA ILE A 6 -0.92 -11.21 0.48
C ILE A 6 -2.34 -11.47 0.96
N ASP A 7 -2.52 -12.41 1.90
CA ASP A 7 -3.84 -12.70 2.47
C ASP A 7 -4.40 -11.50 3.25
N LYS A 8 -3.54 -10.77 4.00
CA LYS A 8 -3.95 -9.54 4.71
C LYS A 8 -4.37 -8.44 3.73
N LEU A 9 -3.70 -8.34 2.58
CA LEU A 9 -4.06 -7.36 1.56
C LEU A 9 -5.41 -7.70 0.92
N LEU A 10 -5.63 -8.97 0.58
CA LEU A 10 -6.86 -9.44 -0.05
C LEU A 10 -8.08 -9.44 0.88
N THR A 11 -7.92 -9.27 2.19
CA THR A 11 -9.06 -8.99 3.09
C THR A 11 -9.53 -7.54 3.03
N ILE A 12 -8.73 -6.63 2.44
CA ILE A 12 -9.00 -5.19 2.38
C ILE A 12 -9.43 -4.77 0.96
N VAL A 13 -8.85 -5.40 -0.06
CA VAL A 13 -9.19 -5.15 -1.46
C VAL A 13 -9.82 -6.38 -2.11
N ASP A 14 -10.88 -6.15 -2.89
CA ASP A 14 -11.76 -7.21 -3.39
C ASP A 14 -11.10 -8.16 -4.41
N SER A 15 -10.00 -7.76 -5.05
CA SER A 15 -9.32 -8.60 -6.02
C SER A 15 -7.82 -8.34 -6.12
N LYS A 16 -7.09 -9.36 -6.61
CA LYS A 16 -5.66 -9.24 -6.94
C LYS A 16 -5.39 -8.14 -7.97
N TYR A 17 -6.30 -7.94 -8.92
CA TYR A 17 -6.15 -6.91 -9.94
C TYR A 17 -6.32 -5.52 -9.34
N THR A 18 -7.34 -5.34 -8.49
CA THR A 18 -7.57 -4.10 -7.73
C THR A 18 -6.36 -3.78 -6.87
N LEU A 19 -5.80 -4.77 -6.17
CA LEU A 19 -4.58 -4.62 -5.38
C LEU A 19 -3.43 -4.04 -6.20
N VAL A 20 -3.16 -4.62 -7.37
CA VAL A 20 -2.07 -4.19 -8.25
C VAL A 20 -2.29 -2.77 -8.74
N THR A 21 -3.51 -2.44 -9.18
CA THR A 21 -3.83 -1.10 -9.70
C THR A 21 -3.72 -0.04 -8.61
N VAL A 22 -4.28 -0.30 -7.42
CA VAL A 22 -4.27 0.63 -6.28
C VAL A 22 -2.85 0.82 -5.74
N ALA A 23 -2.10 -0.26 -5.53
CA ALA A 23 -0.73 -0.18 -5.05
C ALA A 23 0.18 0.56 -6.03
N SER A 24 0.01 0.34 -7.34
CA SER A 24 0.77 1.04 -8.39
C SER A 24 0.45 2.54 -8.42
N ALA A 25 -0.84 2.89 -8.39
CA ALA A 25 -1.28 4.28 -8.36
C ALA A 25 -0.77 5.01 -7.11
N ARG A 26 -0.86 4.36 -5.93
CA ARG A 26 -0.40 4.95 -4.67
C ARG A 26 1.12 5.07 -4.61
N SER A 27 1.86 4.07 -5.07
CA SER A 27 3.32 4.12 -5.20
C SER A 27 3.78 5.32 -6.05
N ARG A 28 3.05 5.62 -7.13
CA ARG A 28 3.32 6.78 -7.99
C ARG A 28 3.09 8.09 -7.25
N GLN A 29 1.98 8.22 -6.52
CA GLN A 29 1.71 9.40 -5.69
C GLN A 29 2.78 9.63 -4.62
N ILE A 30 3.22 8.58 -3.94
CA ILE A 30 4.32 8.67 -2.96
C ILE A 30 5.60 9.18 -3.62
N THR A 31 5.89 8.72 -4.84
CA THR A 31 7.08 9.13 -5.59
C THR A 31 6.99 10.60 -6.04
N GLU A 32 5.81 11.05 -6.47
CA GLU A 32 5.60 12.41 -6.98
C GLU A 32 5.52 13.45 -5.85
N THR A 33 4.92 13.09 -4.71
CA THR A 33 4.65 14.02 -3.61
C THR A 33 5.65 13.90 -2.45
N GLY A 34 6.37 12.78 -2.36
CA GLY A 34 7.14 12.41 -1.18
C GLY A 34 6.30 12.08 0.05
N HIS A 35 4.96 12.15 -0.05
CA HIS A 35 4.07 12.02 1.09
C HIS A 35 3.65 10.57 1.34
N VAL A 36 3.92 10.11 2.55
CA VAL A 36 3.55 8.79 3.05
C VAL A 36 2.60 8.98 4.24
N GLN A 37 1.52 8.20 4.28
CA GLN A 37 0.53 8.23 5.36
C GLN A 37 0.95 7.38 6.56
N ILE A 38 1.77 6.34 6.34
CA ILE A 38 2.33 5.55 7.43
C ILE A 38 3.49 6.30 8.10
N ASN A 39 3.61 6.17 9.42
CA ASN A 39 4.74 6.73 10.16
C ASN A 39 6.04 6.11 9.66
N GLU A 40 7.02 6.95 9.31
CA GLU A 40 8.30 6.46 8.78
C GLU A 40 9.08 5.60 9.78
N ASN A 41 8.88 5.81 11.08
CA ASN A 41 9.48 4.99 12.15
C ASN A 41 8.86 3.59 12.26
N GLU A 42 7.64 3.39 11.76
CA GLU A 42 6.92 2.12 11.83
C GLU A 42 6.95 1.37 10.50
N SER A 43 7.20 2.08 9.40
CA SER A 43 7.30 1.54 8.05
C SER A 43 8.47 0.56 7.94
N ARG A 44 8.18 -0.67 7.49
CA ARG A 44 9.22 -1.69 7.23
C ARG A 44 9.76 -1.60 5.81
N ALA A 45 8.98 -1.01 4.93
CA ALA A 45 9.31 -0.82 3.53
C ALA A 45 10.15 0.44 3.29
N VAL A 46 11.17 0.28 2.46
CA VAL A 46 12.00 1.39 1.96
C VAL A 46 11.47 1.90 0.62
N THR A 47 10.91 1.01 -0.21
CA THR A 47 10.43 1.37 -1.55
C THR A 47 9.04 2.01 -1.50
N PRO A 48 8.71 2.96 -2.41
CA PRO A 48 7.38 3.55 -2.50
C PRO A 48 6.27 2.51 -2.65
N LEU A 49 6.54 1.43 -3.39
CA LEU A 49 5.60 0.32 -3.55
C LEU A 49 5.36 -0.43 -2.24
N GLY A 50 6.42 -0.73 -1.50
CA GLY A 50 6.28 -1.38 -0.20
C GLY A 50 5.52 -0.50 0.79
N LYS A 51 5.81 0.80 0.83
CA LYS A 51 5.07 1.78 1.64
C LYS A 51 3.60 1.84 1.26
N ALA A 52 3.28 1.82 -0.04
CA ALA A 52 1.90 1.75 -0.51
C ALA A 52 1.19 0.46 -0.08
N LEU A 53 1.86 -0.69 -0.14
CA LEU A 53 1.31 -1.97 0.34
C LEU A 53 1.07 -1.95 1.86
N GLU A 54 1.96 -1.32 2.63
CA GLU A 54 1.78 -1.16 4.07
C GLU A 54 0.59 -0.27 4.40
N GLU A 55 0.46 0.88 3.73
CA GLU A 55 -0.71 1.77 3.88
C GLU A 55 -2.03 1.06 3.56
N ILE A 56 -2.05 0.22 2.51
CA ILE A 56 -3.21 -0.62 2.20
C ILE A 56 -3.47 -1.60 3.35
N SER A 57 -2.42 -2.25 3.86
CA SER A 57 -2.55 -3.23 4.95
C SER A 57 -3.03 -2.64 6.28
N GLU A 58 -2.78 -1.35 6.51
CA GLU A 58 -3.22 -0.58 7.68
C GLU A 58 -4.55 0.15 7.42
N ASN A 59 -5.23 -0.15 6.32
CA ASN A 59 -6.54 0.43 5.96
C ASN A 59 -6.52 1.97 5.79
N LEU A 60 -5.37 2.55 5.46
CA LEU A 60 -5.19 4.00 5.25
C LEU A 60 -5.64 4.47 3.86
N ILE A 61 -5.87 3.52 2.95
CA ILE A 61 -6.30 3.76 1.57
C ILE A 61 -7.75 3.34 1.39
N HIS A 62 -8.60 4.29 0.99
CA HIS A 62 -10.00 4.02 0.66
C HIS A 62 -10.19 3.96 -0.85
N VAL A 63 -10.47 2.76 -1.35
CA VAL A 63 -10.79 2.54 -2.78
C VAL A 63 -12.28 2.80 -2.96
N LYS A 64 -12.63 3.83 -3.75
CA LYS A 64 -14.01 4.06 -4.19
C LYS A 64 -14.21 3.42 -5.56
N TYR A 65 -15.30 2.68 -5.70
CA TYR A 65 -15.77 2.10 -6.95
C TYR A 65 -16.66 3.07 -7.71
#